data_AF-A0A5P9IR87-F1
#
_entry.id   AF-A0A5P9IR87-F1
#
_cell.length_a   1.000
_cell.length_b   1.000
_cell.length_c   1.000
_cell.angle_alpha   90.00
_cell.angle_beta   90.00
_cell.angle_gamma   90.00
#
_symmetry.space_group_name_H-M   'P 1'
#
loop_
_entity.id
_entity.type
_entity.pdbx_description
1 polymer ?
#
loop_
_entity_poly.entity_id
_entity_poly.type
_entity_poly.pdbx_seq_one_letter_code
_entity_poly.pdbx_strand_id
1 'polypeptide(L)' 'MPEITLMPVPQGRWVLMCPCGATEIRAQDGPHWAAFDLEKVDGRRYRITCQACGHITEHHWNQDAMGSIRSASS' A
#
# COMPACT_ATOMS: atom_id res chain seq x y z
N MET A 1 -11.26 7.98 -11.50
CA MET A 1 -10.71 6.66 -11.91
C MET A 1 -10.51 5.87 -10.64
N PRO A 2 -10.82 4.56 -10.58
CA PRO A 2 -10.60 3.80 -9.37
C PRO A 2 -9.10 3.70 -9.10
N GLU A 3 -8.68 3.98 -7.87
CA GLU A 3 -7.29 4.00 -7.44
C GLU A 3 -6.86 2.67 -6.84
N ILE A 4 -5.56 2.36 -6.87
CA ILE A 4 -5.02 1.23 -6.09
C ILE A 4 -5.17 1.57 -4.61
N THR A 5 -5.90 0.72 -3.91
CA THR A 5 -6.22 0.89 -2.50
C THR A 5 -5.16 0.18 -1.64
N LEU A 6 -4.59 0.91 -0.69
CA LEU A 6 -3.64 0.41 0.30
C LEU A 6 -4.30 0.44 1.68
N MET A 7 -4.45 -0.73 2.32
CA MET A 7 -5.09 -0.86 3.62
C MET A 7 -4.12 -1.46 4.66
N PRO A 8 -3.90 -0.81 5.81
CA PRO A 8 -3.21 -1.45 6.93
C PRO A 8 -4.09 -2.55 7.52
N VAL A 9 -3.48 -3.64 7.96
CA VAL A 9 -4.15 -4.65 8.78
C VAL A 9 -3.46 -4.77 10.15
N PRO A 10 -4.20 -5.10 11.22
CA PRO A 10 -3.74 -4.98 12.61
C PRO A 10 -2.48 -5.77 12.98
N GLN A 11 -2.05 -6.73 12.16
CA GLN A 11 -0.83 -7.52 12.38
C GLN A 11 0.42 -6.91 11.73
N GLY A 12 0.43 -5.59 11.49
CA GLY A 12 1.54 -4.91 10.80
C GLY A 12 1.69 -5.32 9.33
N ARG A 13 0.63 -5.85 8.72
CA ARG A 13 0.62 -6.20 7.30
C ARG A 13 -0.15 -5.13 6.52
N TRP A 14 -0.01 -5.17 5.21
CA TRP A 14 -0.67 -4.27 4.27
C TRP A 14 -1.37 -5.07 3.19
N VAL A 15 -2.54 -4.63 2.77
CA VAL A 15 -3.24 -5.18 1.62
C VAL A 15 -3.26 -4.13 0.53
N LEU A 16 -2.75 -4.49 -0.65
CA LEU A 16 -2.91 -3.74 -1.89
C LEU A 16 -4.01 -4.38 -2.72
N MET A 17 -4.90 -3.54 -3.26
CA MET A 17 -5.96 -3.98 -4.16
C MET A 17 -6.01 -3.05 -5.38
N CYS A 18 -5.82 -3.62 -6.57
CA CYS A 18 -6.02 -2.93 -7.83
C CYS A 18 -7.45 -3.13 -8.32
N PRO A 19 -8.09 -2.12 -8.94
CA PRO A 19 -9.40 -2.28 -9.58
C PRO A 19 -9.45 -3.34 -10.69
N CYS A 20 -8.30 -3.77 -11.23
CA CYS A 20 -8.26 -4.91 -12.16
C CYS A 20 -8.50 -6.27 -11.51
N GLY A 21 -8.57 -6.34 -10.17
CA GLY A 21 -8.74 -7.57 -9.40
C GLY A 21 -7.44 -8.15 -8.82
N ALA A 22 -6.27 -7.61 -9.17
CA ALA A 22 -5.01 -8.00 -8.54
C ALA A 22 -4.99 -7.58 -7.06
N THR A 23 -4.57 -8.48 -6.17
CA THR A 23 -4.48 -8.23 -4.73
C THR A 23 -3.21 -8.84 -4.16
N GLU A 24 -2.56 -8.14 -3.23
CA GLU A 24 -1.36 -8.65 -2.56
C GLU A 24 -1.37 -8.28 -1.07
N ILE A 25 -1.03 -9.25 -0.21
CA ILE A 25 -0.91 -9.06 1.23
C ILE A 25 0.57 -9.09 1.60
N ARG A 26 1.07 -8.01 2.18
CA ARG A 26 2.49 -7.86 2.54
C ARG A 26 2.67 -7.84 4.05
N ALA A 27 3.51 -8.72 4.58
CA ALA A 27 4.01 -8.60 5.94
C ALA A 27 5.05 -7.46 6.06
N GLN A 28 5.28 -6.97 7.29
CA GLN A 28 6.32 -5.98 7.56
C GLN A 28 7.72 -6.49 7.13
N ASP A 29 8.01 -7.75 7.43
CA ASP A 29 9.17 -8.50 6.97
C ASP A 29 8.71 -9.60 6.00
N GLY A 30 9.12 -9.50 4.74
CA GLY A 30 8.73 -10.43 3.68
C GLY A 30 9.43 -10.13 2.35
N PRO A 31 9.32 -11.03 1.36
CA PRO A 31 9.97 -10.85 0.06
C PRO A 31 9.53 -9.57 -0.65
N HIS A 32 10.31 -9.14 -1.64
CA HIS A 32 9.96 -8.05 -2.54
C HIS A 32 8.56 -8.28 -3.15
N TRP A 33 7.79 -7.20 -3.33
CA TRP A 33 6.46 -7.21 -3.95
C TRP A 33 6.45 -8.01 -5.27
N ALA A 34 5.43 -8.84 -5.50
CA ALA A 34 5.36 -9.68 -6.70
C ALA A 34 4.30 -9.19 -7.69
N ALA A 35 3.11 -8.82 -7.20
CA ALA A 35 2.02 -8.30 -8.03
C ALA A 35 2.03 -6.77 -8.17
N PHE A 36 2.70 -6.09 -7.25
CA PHE A 36 2.81 -4.64 -7.23
C PHE A 36 4.28 -4.22 -7.21
N ASP A 37 4.56 -2.99 -7.60
CA ASP A 37 5.83 -2.32 -7.36
C ASP A 37 5.57 -1.04 -6.57
N LEU A 38 6.48 -0.74 -5.65
CA LEU A 38 6.40 0.46 -4.81
C LEU A 38 7.68 1.25 -4.96
N GLU A 39 7.60 2.36 -5.69
CA GLU A 39 8.71 3.27 -5.91
C GLU A 39 8.55 4.54 -5.07
N LYS A 40 9.62 4.95 -4.39
CA LYS A 40 9.65 6.25 -3.73
C LYS A 40 10.01 7.32 -4.76
N VAL A 41 9.05 8.19 -5.07
CA VAL A 41 9.24 9.28 -6.03
C VAL A 41 9.95 10.46 -5.36
N ASP A 42 9.58 10.79 -4.12
CA ASP A 42 10.19 11.85 -3.32
C ASP A 42 10.05 11.57 -1.82
N GLY A 43 10.60 12.42 -0.96
CA GLY A 43 10.58 12.28 0.50
C GLY A 43 9.21 11.97 1.13
N ARG A 44 8.10 12.31 0.47
CA ARG A 44 6.72 12.07 0.94
C ARG A 44 5.79 11.46 -0.13
N ARG A 45 6.32 11.04 -1.28
CA ARG A 45 5.50 10.54 -2.39
C ARG A 45 5.95 9.15 -2.80
N TYR A 46 4.99 8.25 -2.94
CA TYR A 46 5.21 6.86 -3.32
C TYR A 46 4.30 6.55 -4.49
N ARG A 47 4.84 5.88 -5.49
CA ARG A 47 4.13 5.39 -6.65
C ARG A 47 3.92 3.89 -6.49
N ILE A 48 2.68 3.46 -6.58
CA ILE A 48 2.31 2.05 -6.63
C ILE A 48 1.96 1.70 -8.07
N THR A 49 2.61 0.68 -8.60
CA THR A 49 2.34 0.15 -9.94
C THR A 49 1.81 -1.28 -9.83
N CYS A 50 0.67 -1.57 -10.44
CA CYS A 50 0.17 -2.93 -10.58
C CYS A 50 0.87 -3.61 -11.76
N GLN A 51 1.62 -4.69 -11.52
CA GLN A 51 2.34 -5.42 -12.57
C GLN A 51 1.39 -6.21 -13.49
N ALA A 52 0.18 -6.54 -13.02
CA ALA A 52 -0.78 -7.30 -13.81
C ALA A 52 -1.45 -6.48 -14.93
N CYS A 53 -1.68 -5.18 -14.71
CA CYS A 53 -2.41 -4.33 -15.66
C CYS A 53 -1.72 -3.00 -16.00
N GLY A 54 -0.57 -2.70 -15.38
CA GLY A 54 0.16 -1.45 -15.57
C GLY A 54 -0.50 -0.23 -14.95
N HIS A 55 -1.55 -0.39 -14.13
CA HIS A 55 -2.20 0.73 -13.46
C HIS A 55 -1.28 1.35 -12.41
N ILE A 56 -1.26 2.68 -12.35
CA ILE A 56 -0.36 3.44 -11.48
C ILE A 56 -1.20 4.35 -10.58
N THR A 57 -0.88 4.38 -9.28
CA THR A 57 -1.46 5.33 -8.33
C THR A 57 -0.35 5.97 -7.51
N GLU A 58 -0.36 7.29 -7.39
CA GLU A 58 0.60 8.03 -6.57
C GLU A 58 -0.04 8.42 -5.24
N HIS A 59 0.55 7.97 -4.15
CA HIS A 59 0.10 8.26 -2.80
C HIS A 59 1.05 9.23 -2.12
N HIS A 60 0.48 10.23 -1.47
CA HIS A 60 1.21 11.05 -0.52
C HIS A 60 1.25 10.34 0.84
N TRP A 61 2.45 10.16 1.36
CA TRP A 61 2.67 9.67 2.72
C TRP A 61 2.40 10.79 3.72
N ASN A 62 1.12 10.98 4.01
CA ASN A 62 0.71 11.63 5.24
C ASN A 62 0.80 10.58 6.36
N GLN A 63 1.63 10.86 7.37
CA GLN A 63 1.81 9.99 8.55
C GLN A 63 0.48 9.64 9.25
N ASP A 64 -0.58 10.41 9.03
CA ASP A 64 -1.93 10.13 9.54
C ASP A 64 -2.55 8.82 9.05
N ALA A 65 -2.24 8.36 7.83
CA ALA A 65 -2.77 7.09 7.33
C ALA A 65 -2.15 5.86 8.04
N MET A 66 -1.01 6.04 8.72
CA MET A 66 -0.35 5.02 9.54
C MET A 66 -0.49 5.27 11.05
N GLY A 67 -1.05 6.43 11.43
CA GLY A 67 -1.16 6.90 12.81
C GLY A 67 -2.44 6.51 13.55
N SER A 68 -3.47 6.02 12.85
CA SER A 68 -4.71 5.53 13.50
C SER A 68 -4.59 4.11 14.09
N ILE A 69 -3.39 3.76 14.56
CA ILE A 69 -3.12 2.61 15.44
C ILE A 69 -2.56 3.09 16.79
N ARG A 70 -2.63 4.39 17.09
CA ARG A 70 -2.41 4.88 18.45
C ARG A 70 -3.69 4.75 19.27
N SER A 71 -3.69 3.67 20.06
CA SER A 71 -4.27 3.61 21.41
C SER A 71 -5.78 3.39 21.51
N ALA A 72 -6.23 2.16 21.26
CA ALA A 72 -7.21 1.54 22.16
C ALA A 72 -6.44 0.79 23.26
N SER A 73 -5.87 1.55 24.20
CA SER A 73 -5.44 0.99 25.48
C SER A 73 -6.70 0.85 26.34
N SER A 74 -6.94 -0.36 26.85
CA SER A 74 -7.99 -0.67 27.83
C SER A 74 -7.87 0.14 29.11
#